data_AF-A0A1I4FCJ6-F1
#
_entry.id   AF-A0A1I4FCJ6-F1
#
_cell.length_a   1.000
_cell.length_b   1.000
_cell.length_c   1.000
_cell.angle_alpha   90.00
_cell.angle_beta   90.00
_cell.angle_gamma   90.00
#
_symmetry.space_group_name_H-M   'P 1'
#
loop_
_entity.id
_entity.type
_entity.pdbx_description
1 polymer ?
#
loop_
_entity_poly.entity_id
_entity_poly.type
_entity_poly.pdbx_seq_one_letter_code
_entity_poly.pdbx_strand_id
1 'polypeptide(L)'
;MLAPAARYLAAMIALNLVWEVAQLPLYTLWVEGTPAEIAFAVLHCTGGDALIAAAALAVAILLTRSWHWPSQGWSGVTIVATLTGLGYTVFSEWLNVDLRQSWTYAAAMPRLPPWGTGLAPFLQWLLLPPLAMLAVRPTARPFAR
;
A
#
# COMPACT_ATOMS: atom_id res chain seq x y z
N MET A 1 -19.65 -6.85 4.50
CA MET A 1 -18.36 -6.16 4.69
C MET A 1 -17.16 -7.10 4.69
N LEU A 2 -17.19 -8.22 5.42
CA LEU A 2 -16.05 -9.14 5.54
C LEU A 2 -15.56 -9.74 4.20
N ALA A 3 -16.45 -10.31 3.38
CA ALA A 3 -16.03 -10.92 2.12
C ALA A 3 -15.39 -9.93 1.12
N PRO A 4 -15.94 -8.72 0.89
CA PRO A 4 -15.25 -7.69 0.11
C PRO A 4 -13.92 -7.26 0.72
N ALA A 5 -13.84 -7.05 2.04
CA ALA A 5 -12.60 -6.67 2.69
C ALA A 5 -11.50 -7.75 2.52
N ALA A 6 -11.86 -9.03 2.65
CA ALA A 6 -10.93 -10.13 2.42
C ALA A 6 -10.43 -10.18 0.97
N ARG A 7 -11.30 -9.94 -0.02
CA ARG A 7 -10.89 -9.86 -1.43
C ARG A 7 -9.96 -8.69 -1.71
N TYR A 8 -10.26 -7.52 -1.15
CA TYR A 8 -9.39 -6.35 -1.24
C TYR A 8 -8.02 -6.62 -0.61
N LEU A 9 -7.99 -7.20 0.60
CA LEU A 9 -6.74 -7.51 1.29
C LEU A 9 -5.95 -8.60 0.58
N ALA A 10 -6.59 -9.63 0.03
CA ALA A 10 -5.93 -10.63 -0.80
C ALA A 10 -5.29 -10.00 -2.05
N ALA A 11 -6.00 -9.08 -2.71
CA ALA A 11 -5.45 -8.34 -3.84
C ALA A 11 -4.28 -7.45 -3.41
N MET A 12 -4.38 -6.74 -2.29
CA MET A 12 -3.28 -5.94 -1.73
C MET A 12 -2.06 -6.80 -1.40
N ILE A 13 -2.23 -7.96 -0.76
CA ILE A 13 -1.12 -8.86 -0.44
C ILE A 13 -0.42 -9.32 -1.71
N ALA A 14 -1.17 -9.76 -2.72
CA ALA A 14 -0.59 -10.23 -3.98
C ALA A 14 0.14 -9.11 -4.72
N LEU A 15 -0.46 -7.91 -4.79
CA LEU A 15 0.13 -6.76 -5.45
C LEU A 15 1.39 -6.25 -4.72
N ASN A 16 1.35 -6.15 -3.39
CA ASN A 16 2.53 -5.77 -2.59
C ASN A 16 3.64 -6.80 -2.74
N LEU A 17 3.33 -8.10 -2.67
CA LEU A 17 4.35 -9.14 -2.85
C LEU A 17 5.07 -9.00 -4.21
N VAL A 18 4.32 -8.79 -5.29
CA VAL A 18 4.88 -8.57 -6.63
C VAL A 18 5.71 -7.28 -6.66
N TRP A 19 5.19 -6.21 -6.06
CA TRP A 19 5.87 -4.91 -6.02
C TRP A 19 7.18 -4.97 -5.22
N GLU A 20 7.16 -5.58 -4.04
CA GLU A 20 8.32 -5.77 -3.18
C GLU A 20 9.45 -6.49 -3.92
N VAL A 21 9.13 -7.60 -4.58
CA VAL A 21 10.10 -8.32 -5.41
C VAL A 21 10.62 -7.45 -6.56
N ALA A 22 9.75 -6.67 -7.22
CA ALA A 22 10.13 -5.81 -8.33
C ALA A 22 11.04 -4.63 -7.90
N GLN A 23 10.86 -4.09 -6.68
CA GLN A 23 11.66 -2.98 -6.18
C GLN A 23 12.95 -3.41 -5.45
N LEU A 24 13.13 -4.71 -5.14
CA LEU A 24 14.35 -5.22 -4.49
C LEU A 24 15.67 -4.66 -5.07
N PRO A 25 15.86 -4.56 -6.40
CA PRO A 25 17.10 -4.03 -6.97
C PRO A 25 17.43 -2.57 -6.61
N LEU A 26 16.46 -1.82 -6.06
CA LEU A 26 16.64 -0.44 -5.59
C LEU A 26 17.22 -0.35 -4.17
N TYR A 27 17.36 -1.48 -3.47
CA TYR A 27 17.87 -1.57 -2.10
C TYR A 27 19.22 -2.30 -2.06
N THR A 28 20.09 -1.92 -1.12
CA THR A 28 21.41 -2.56 -0.92
C THR A 28 21.29 -4.04 -0.53
N LEU A 29 20.20 -4.41 0.15
CA LEU A 29 19.89 -5.79 0.55
C LEU A 29 19.88 -6.77 -0.64
N TRP A 30 19.56 -6.31 -1.85
CA TRP A 30 19.59 -7.17 -3.04
C TRP A 30 21.00 -7.67 -3.40
N VAL A 31 22.03 -6.85 -3.12
CA VAL A 31 23.43 -7.17 -3.44
C VAL A 31 24.12 -7.84 -2.26
N GLU A 32 23.82 -7.40 -1.04
CA GLU A 32 24.55 -7.78 0.18
C GLU A 32 23.86 -8.87 1.00
N GLY A 33 22.54 -9.03 0.83
CA GLY A 33 21.73 -9.95 1.63
C GLY A 33 21.81 -11.40 1.14
N THR A 34 21.73 -12.33 2.10
CA THR A 34 21.51 -13.74 1.81
C THR A 34 20.09 -13.98 1.26
N PRO A 35 19.85 -15.08 0.52
CA PRO A 35 18.50 -15.41 0.04
C PRO A 35 17.45 -15.49 1.16
N ALA A 36 17.85 -15.91 2.36
CA ALA A 36 16.96 -15.99 3.51
C ALA A 36 16.58 -14.60 4.05
N GLU A 37 17.54 -13.67 4.10
CA GLU A 37 17.31 -12.28 4.51
C GLU A 37 16.42 -11.54 3.50
N ILE A 38 16.66 -11.75 2.20
CA ILE A 38 15.82 -11.19 1.13
C ILE A 38 14.39 -11.73 1.25
N ALA A 39 14.21 -13.05 1.41
CA ALA A 39 12.89 -13.65 1.56
C ALA A 39 12.17 -13.13 2.82
N PHE A 40 12.89 -13.04 3.94
CA PHE A 40 12.35 -12.49 5.18
C PHE A 40 11.93 -11.03 5.01
N ALA A 41 12.76 -10.18 4.39
CA ALA A 41 12.44 -8.79 4.15
C ALA A 41 11.19 -8.62 3.29
N VAL A 42 11.09 -9.36 2.17
CA VAL A 42 9.90 -9.33 1.29
C VAL A 42 8.65 -9.74 2.05
N LEU A 43 8.70 -10.82 2.83
CA LEU A 43 7.54 -11.30 3.60
C LEU A 43 7.16 -10.34 4.73
N HIS A 44 8.15 -9.80 5.44
CA HIS A 44 7.95 -8.83 6.51
C HIS A 44 7.33 -7.54 5.97
N CYS A 45 7.86 -6.98 4.88
CA CYS A 45 7.31 -5.78 4.23
C CYS A 45 5.89 -6.02 3.73
N THR A 46 5.66 -7.11 2.98
CA THR A 46 4.33 -7.48 2.48
C THR A 46 3.32 -7.63 3.63
N GLY A 47 3.73 -8.24 4.74
CA GLY A 47 2.91 -8.38 5.94
C GLY A 47 2.57 -7.03 6.58
N GLY A 48 3.57 -6.15 6.70
CA GLY A 48 3.38 -4.77 7.17
C GLY A 48 2.40 -3.98 6.30
N ASP A 49 2.56 -4.04 4.98
CA ASP A 49 1.68 -3.36 4.02
C ASP A 49 0.25 -3.87 4.07
N ALA A 50 0.06 -5.18 4.30
CA ALA A 50 -1.27 -5.75 4.48
C ALA A 50 -1.98 -5.18 5.71
N LEU A 51 -1.25 -4.99 6.82
CA LEU A 51 -1.78 -4.36 8.04
C LEU A 51 -2.11 -2.88 7.82
N ILE A 52 -1.22 -2.14 7.16
CA ILE A 52 -1.46 -0.73 6.82
C ILE A 52 -2.68 -0.63 5.89
N ALA A 53 -2.82 -1.53 4.91
CA ALA A 53 -3.94 -1.54 3.99
C ALA A 53 -5.28 -1.83 4.69
N ALA A 54 -5.28 -2.73 5.67
CA ALA A 54 -6.44 -3.01 6.51
C ALA A 54 -6.83 -1.79 7.36
N ALA A 55 -5.85 -1.14 7.99
CA ALA A 55 -6.07 0.07 8.77
C ALA A 55 -6.57 1.22 7.90
N ALA A 56 -5.96 1.45 6.73
CA ALA A 56 -6.35 2.48 5.78
C ALA A 56 -7.77 2.26 5.25
N LEU A 57 -8.15 1.01 4.95
CA LEU A 57 -9.52 0.68 4.56
C LEU A 57 -10.52 0.96 5.69
N ALA A 58 -10.19 0.59 6.93
CA ALA A 58 -11.04 0.85 8.09
C ALA A 58 -11.24 2.35 8.31
N VAL A 59 -10.15 3.14 8.30
CA VAL A 59 -10.19 4.60 8.39
C VAL A 59 -11.02 5.19 7.26
N ALA A 60 -10.84 4.72 6.02
CA ALA A 60 -11.60 5.22 4.89
C ALA A 60 -13.11 4.97 5.03
N ILE A 61 -13.52 3.76 5.41
CA ILE A 61 -14.94 3.44 5.64
C ILE A 61 -15.53 4.32 6.76
N LEU A 62 -14.78 4.54 7.84
CA LEU A 62 -15.20 5.39 8.95
C LEU A 62 -15.36 6.85 8.52
N LEU A 63 -14.37 7.43 7.85
CA LEU A 63 -14.37 8.83 7.44
C LEU A 63 -15.41 9.12 6.36
N THR A 64 -15.62 8.21 5.41
CA THR A 64 -16.65 8.38 4.38
C THR A 64 -18.03 7.91 4.83
N ARG A 65 -18.14 7.32 6.03
CA ARG A 65 -19.36 6.69 6.57
C ARG A 65 -19.99 5.67 5.61
N SER A 66 -19.15 4.97 4.84
CA SER A 66 -19.59 4.02 3.80
C SER A 66 -19.81 2.62 4.37
N TRP A 67 -20.72 2.47 5.32
CA TRP A 67 -20.98 1.18 6.00
C TRP A 67 -21.47 0.06 5.07
N HIS A 68 -22.01 0.43 3.90
CA HIS A 68 -22.45 -0.51 2.86
C HIS A 68 -21.39 -0.71 1.76
N TRP A 69 -20.14 -0.32 2.01
CA TRP A 69 -19.03 -0.56 1.10
C TRP A 69 -18.88 -2.08 0.79
N PRO A 70 -18.56 -2.46 -0.46
CA PRO A 70 -18.26 -1.61 -1.61
C PRO A 70 -19.49 -1.13 -2.38
N SER A 71 -20.69 -1.62 -2.09
CA SER A 71 -21.90 -1.33 -2.88
C SER A 71 -22.28 0.15 -2.92
N GLN A 72 -21.89 0.91 -1.90
CA GLN A 72 -22.02 2.36 -1.83
C GLN A 72 -20.67 2.98 -1.45
N GLY A 73 -20.39 4.18 -1.98
CA GLY A 73 -19.20 4.95 -1.61
C GLY A 73 -17.87 4.33 -2.05
N TRP A 74 -17.87 3.42 -3.05
CA TRP A 74 -16.66 2.76 -3.55
C TRP A 74 -15.55 3.77 -3.88
N SER A 75 -15.84 4.79 -4.68
CA SER A 75 -14.85 5.79 -5.10
C SER A 75 -14.31 6.62 -3.95
N GLY A 76 -15.19 7.07 -3.04
CA GLY A 76 -14.79 7.83 -1.85
C GLY A 76 -13.86 7.01 -0.96
N VAL A 77 -14.20 5.75 -0.69
CA VAL A 77 -13.36 4.84 0.10
C VAL A 77 -12.03 4.58 -0.59
N THR A 78 -12.01 4.41 -1.92
CA THR A 78 -10.75 4.27 -2.68
C THR A 78 -9.83 5.46 -2.47
N ILE A 79 -10.35 6.68 -2.65
CA ILE A 79 -9.56 7.91 -2.53
C ILE A 79 -9.02 8.05 -1.10
N VAL A 80 -9.89 7.93 -0.09
CA VAL A 80 -9.48 8.11 1.30
C VAL A 80 -8.50 7.01 1.75
N ALA A 81 -8.69 5.76 1.34
CA ALA A 81 -7.77 4.67 1.67
C ALA A 81 -6.40 4.90 1.03
N THR A 82 -6.37 5.33 -0.23
CA THR A 82 -5.13 5.67 -0.96
C THR A 82 -4.39 6.82 -0.27
N LEU A 83 -5.10 7.91 0.05
CA LEU A 83 -4.51 9.06 0.74
C LEU A 83 -4.04 8.72 2.16
N THR A 84 -4.77 7.86 2.87
CA THR A 84 -4.39 7.41 4.22
C THR A 84 -3.11 6.59 4.17
N GLY A 85 -3.02 5.65 3.22
CA GLY A 85 -1.80 4.88 2.98
C GLY A 85 -0.62 5.75 2.57
N LEU A 86 -0.79 6.66 1.61
CA LEU A 86 0.23 7.62 1.21
C LEU A 86 0.72 8.48 2.38
N GLY A 87 -0.22 9.02 3.17
CA GLY A 87 0.10 9.84 4.34
C GLY A 87 0.88 9.05 5.39
N TYR A 88 0.48 7.79 5.64
CA TYR A 88 1.22 6.90 6.54
C TYR A 88 2.64 6.64 6.03
N THR A 89 2.81 6.35 4.75
CA THR A 89 4.11 6.05 4.15
C THR A 89 5.05 7.25 4.19
N VAL A 90 4.57 8.44 3.82
CA VAL A 90 5.38 9.67 3.93
C VAL A 90 5.76 9.93 5.39
N PHE A 91 4.82 9.77 6.33
CA PHE A 91 5.09 9.96 7.75
C PHE A 91 6.08 8.93 8.32
N SER A 92 5.93 7.66 7.98
CA SER A 92 6.78 6.57 8.47
C SER A 92 8.20 6.67 7.92
N GLU A 93 8.36 7.07 6.66
CA GLU A 93 9.68 7.30 6.07
C GLU A 93 10.36 8.53 6.68
N TRP A 94 9.66 9.64 6.86
CA TRP A 94 10.19 10.81 7.56
C TRP A 94 10.66 10.44 8.99
N LEU A 95 9.87 9.67 9.72
CA LEU A 95 10.23 9.23 11.07
C LEU A 95 11.48 8.32 11.07
N ASN A 96 11.59 7.38 10.13
CA ASN A 96 12.67 6.40 10.13
C ASN A 96 13.97 6.92 9.52
N VAL A 97 13.87 7.73 8.47
CA VAL A 97 15.03 8.28 7.74
C VAL A 97 15.53 9.54 8.42
N ASP A 98 14.69 10.55 8.66
CA ASP A 98 15.17 11.85 9.14
C ASP A 98 15.36 11.87 10.65
N LEU A 99 14.41 11.32 11.41
CA LEU A 99 14.45 11.38 12.87
C LEU A 99 15.22 10.23 13.51
N ARG A 100 15.04 8.99 13.04
CA ARG A 100 15.62 7.80 13.67
C ARG A 100 16.88 7.26 12.99
N GLN A 101 17.24 7.76 11.80
CA GLN A 101 18.42 7.32 11.01
C GLN A 101 18.56 5.78 10.95
N SER A 102 17.43 5.06 10.91
CA SER A 102 17.41 3.61 11.15
C SER A 102 17.86 2.81 9.93
N TRP A 103 17.80 3.40 8.74
CA TRP A 103 18.39 2.87 7.50
C TRP A 103 18.60 4.01 6.49
N THR A 104 19.39 3.75 5.45
CA THR A 104 19.72 4.71 4.38
C THR A 104 19.35 4.12 3.02
N TYR A 105 18.76 4.93 2.14
CA TYR A 105 18.50 4.51 0.76
C TYR A 105 19.79 4.32 -0.03
N ALA A 106 19.78 3.36 -0.96
CA ALA A 106 20.84 3.24 -1.95
C ALA A 106 20.85 4.48 -2.88
N ALA A 107 22.01 4.82 -3.42
CA ALA A 107 22.17 5.97 -4.34
C ALA A 107 21.26 5.87 -5.59
N ALA A 108 20.83 4.65 -5.95
CA ALA A 108 19.95 4.39 -7.08
C ALA A 108 18.49 4.77 -6.83
N MET A 109 18.06 5.00 -5.59
CA MET A 109 16.64 5.26 -5.29
C MET A 109 16.31 6.74 -5.42
N PRO A 110 15.46 7.15 -6.39
CA PRO A 110 15.05 8.53 -6.51
C PRO A 110 14.19 8.93 -5.29
N ARG A 111 14.54 10.04 -4.66
CA ARG A 111 13.77 10.61 -3.55
C ARG A 111 12.88 11.74 -4.05
N LEU A 112 11.68 11.84 -3.50
CA LEU A 112 10.76 12.93 -3.79
C LEU A 112 11.20 14.19 -3.03
N PRO A 113 11.62 15.27 -3.73
CA PRO A 113 12.25 16.44 -3.12
C PRO A 113 11.45 17.17 -2.02
N PRO A 114 10.10 17.19 -2.00
CA PRO A 114 9.37 17.85 -0.92
C PRO A 114 9.26 17.02 0.37
N TRP A 115 9.53 15.71 0.34
CA TRP A 115 9.29 14.81 1.49
C TRP A 115 10.47 13.92 1.88
N GLY A 116 11.49 13.77 1.03
CA GLY A 116 12.59 12.84 1.27
C GLY A 116 12.23 11.35 1.10
N THR A 117 10.94 11.05 0.95
CA THR A 117 10.34 9.73 0.70
C THR A 117 10.86 9.09 -0.58
N GLY A 118 11.08 7.78 -0.56
CA GLY A 118 11.47 7.00 -1.72
C GLY A 118 10.38 6.96 -2.78
N LEU A 119 10.74 7.07 -4.06
CA LEU A 119 9.77 7.04 -5.16
C LEU A 119 9.00 5.71 -5.25
N ALA A 120 9.69 4.58 -5.03
CA ALA A 120 9.06 3.26 -5.11
C ALA A 120 7.96 3.02 -4.05
N PRO A 121 8.18 3.25 -2.75
CA PRO A 121 7.13 3.12 -1.73
C PRO A 121 6.01 4.16 -1.90
N PHE A 122 6.33 5.36 -2.39
CA PHE A 122 5.30 6.34 -2.74
C PHE A 122 4.39 5.83 -3.88
N LEU A 123 4.99 5.32 -4.97
CA LEU A 123 4.23 4.77 -6.10
C LEU A 123 3.45 3.52 -5.71
N GLN A 124 3.99 2.68 -4.84
CA GLN A 124 3.30 1.52 -4.26
C GLN A 124 1.97 1.93 -3.65
N TRP A 125 1.99 2.93 -2.77
CA TRP A 125 0.79 3.41 -2.08
C TRP A 125 -0.13 4.25 -2.97
N LEU A 126 0.40 4.89 -4.00
CA LEU A 126 -0.42 5.61 -4.99
C LEU A 126 -1.19 4.66 -5.92
N LEU A 127 -0.57 3.55 -6.32
CA LEU A 127 -1.08 2.68 -7.39
C LEU A 127 -1.78 1.43 -6.87
N LEU A 128 -1.25 0.77 -5.83
CA LEU A 128 -1.75 -0.54 -5.42
C LEU A 128 -3.15 -0.49 -4.78
N PRO A 129 -3.49 0.46 -3.88
CA PRO A 129 -4.84 0.50 -3.30
C PRO A 129 -5.94 0.70 -4.35
N PRO A 130 -5.81 1.62 -5.34
CA PRO A 130 -6.78 1.72 -6.43
C PRO A 130 -6.91 0.43 -7.26
N LEU A 131 -5.78 -0.21 -7.59
CA LEU A 131 -5.78 -1.47 -8.36
C LEU A 131 -6.44 -2.60 -7.58
N ALA A 132 -6.13 -2.76 -6.29
CA ALA A 132 -6.78 -3.74 -5.42
C ALA A 132 -8.29 -3.49 -5.30
N MET A 133 -8.72 -2.22 -5.32
CA MET A 133 -10.13 -1.87 -5.24
C MET A 133 -10.95 -2.33 -6.45
N LEU A 134 -10.30 -2.58 -7.60
CA LEU A 134 -10.96 -3.15 -8.79
C LEU A 134 -11.50 -4.56 -8.52
N ALA A 135 -10.86 -5.35 -7.66
CA ALA A 135 -11.31 -6.70 -7.29
C ALA A 135 -12.64 -6.71 -6.53
N VAL A 136 -13.06 -5.56 -6.01
CA VAL A 136 -14.28 -5.37 -5.21
C VAL A 136 -15.21 -4.33 -5.82
N ARG A 137 -14.97 -3.95 -7.08
CA ARG A 137 -15.81 -2.99 -7.79
C ARG A 137 -17.24 -3.53 -7.89
N PRO A 138 -18.26 -2.78 -7.45
CA PRO A 138 -19.65 -3.19 -7.63
C PRO A 138 -19.95 -3.35 -9.11
N THR A 139 -20.55 -4.47 -9.49
CA THR A 139 -21.11 -4.63 -10.83
C THR A 139 -22.19 -3.57 -11.02
N ALA A 140 -22.13 -2.81 -12.11
CA ALA A 140 -23.20 -1.88 -12.44
C ALA A 140 -24.51 -2.68 -12.51
N ARG A 141 -25.54 -2.26 -11.75
CA ARG A 141 -26.87 -2.84 -11.92
C ARG A 141 -27.29 -2.50 -13.35
N PRO A 142 -27.64 -3.48 -14.20
CA PRO A 142 -28.26 -3.16 -15.49
C PRO A 142 -29.50 -2.31 -15.19
N PHE A 143 -29.66 -1.21 -15.92
CA PHE A 143 -30.88 -0.39 -15.87
C PHE A 143 -32.06 -1.30 -16.20
N ALA A 144 -32.77 -1.78 -15.19
CA ALA A 144 -34.11 -2.31 -15.38
C ALA A 144 -34.99 -1.11 -15.69
N ARG A 145 -35.39 -0.98 -16.96
CA ARG A 145 -36.48 -0.09 -17.38
C ARG A 145 -37.81 -0.73 -17.04
#